data_AF-A0A815X4G8-F1
#
_entry.id   AF-A0A815X4G8-F1
#
_cell.length_a   1.000
_cell.length_b   1.000
_cell.length_c   1.000
_cell.angle_alpha   90.00
_cell.angle_beta   90.00
_cell.angle_gamma   90.00
#
_symmetry.space_group_name_H-M   'P 1'
#
loop_
_entity.id
_entity.type
_entity.pdbx_description
1 polymer ?
#
loop_
_entity_poly.entity_id
_entity_poly.type
_entity_poly.pdbx_seq_one_letter_code
_entity_poly.pdbx_strand_id
1 'polypeptide(L)' 'KPDANLLSFVRPTSEKNNEVGIIKYCPLKLLKDAKSNYLKDGIFFIRIFIDFMNTGSSPFTR' A
#
# COMPACT_ATOMS: atom_id res chain seq x y z
N LYS A 1 -3.13 -9.22 10.63
CA LYS A 1 -2.63 -9.94 9.43
C LYS A 1 -3.74 -9.88 8.38
N PRO A 2 -3.48 -9.49 7.12
CA PRO A 2 -4.52 -9.45 6.10
C PRO A 2 -5.16 -10.85 5.94
N ASP A 3 -6.46 -10.89 5.64
CA ASP A 3 -7.17 -12.13 5.37
C ASP A 3 -6.63 -12.75 4.08
N ALA A 4 -6.08 -13.95 4.18
CA ALA A 4 -5.51 -14.67 3.03
C ALA A 4 -6.59 -15.10 2.01
N ASN A 5 -7.86 -15.10 2.42
CA ASN A 5 -8.99 -15.44 1.55
C ASN A 5 -9.51 -14.23 0.75
N LEU A 6 -8.93 -13.04 0.93
CA LEU A 6 -9.31 -11.90 0.12
C LEU A 6 -8.94 -12.15 -1.34
N LEU A 7 -9.91 -12.02 -2.24
CA LEU A 7 -9.70 -12.14 -3.69
C LEU A 7 -8.63 -11.17 -4.21
N SER A 8 -8.32 -10.10 -3.48
CA SER A 8 -7.26 -9.17 -3.83
C SER A 8 -5.83 -9.75 -3.71
N PHE A 9 -5.64 -10.79 -2.90
CA PHE A 9 -4.33 -11.40 -2.64
C PHE A 9 -4.10 -12.72 -3.39
N VAL A 10 -5.06 -13.17 -4.20
CA VAL A 10 -4.92 -14.40 -5.01
C VAL A 10 -4.05 -14.15 -6.25
N ARG A 11 -3.63 -15.22 -6.94
CA ARG A 11 -2.92 -15.10 -8.23
C ARG A 11 -3.79 -14.30 -9.22
N PRO A 12 -3.26 -13.23 -9.84
CA PRO A 12 -4.00 -12.48 -10.84
C PRO A 12 -4.41 -13.33 -12.04
N THR A 13 -5.65 -13.18 -12.49
CA THR A 13 -6.21 -13.79 -13.72
C THR A 13 -6.41 -12.79 -14.85
N SER A 14 -6.19 -11.50 -14.56
CA SER A 14 -6.27 -10.37 -15.48
C SER A 14 -5.09 -9.42 -15.21
N GLU A 15 -5.10 -8.23 -15.81
CA GLU A 15 -4.04 -7.23 -15.59
C GLU A 15 -3.89 -6.81 -14.12
N LYS A 16 -4.98 -6.83 -13.33
CA LYS A 16 -4.99 -6.33 -11.94
C LYS A 16 -5.95 -7.12 -11.06
N ASN A 17 -5.53 -7.36 -9.82
CA ASN A 17 -6.43 -7.81 -8.75
C ASN A 17 -7.33 -6.67 -8.26
N ASN A 18 -8.34 -7.04 -7.46
CA ASN A 18 -9.13 -6.07 -6.71
C ASN A 18 -8.23 -5.22 -5.80
N GLU A 19 -8.51 -3.92 -5.73
CA GLU A 19 -7.76 -2.99 -4.90
C GLU A 19 -7.92 -3.26 -3.40
N VAL A 20 -6.86 -3.01 -2.64
CA VAL A 20 -6.87 -3.00 -1.18
C VAL A 20 -6.31 -1.66 -0.74
N GLY A 21 -7.09 -0.94 0.06
CA GLY A 21 -6.71 0.40 0.50
C GLY A 21 -7.36 0.77 1.81
N ILE A 22 -6.96 1.93 2.33
CA ILE A 22 -7.52 2.51 3.55
C ILE A 22 -8.39 3.69 3.13
N ILE A 23 -9.71 3.52 3.18
CA ILE A 23 -10.69 4.53 2.72
C ILE A 23 -10.46 5.89 3.40
N LYS A 24 -10.07 5.88 4.68
CA LYS A 24 -9.79 7.09 5.48
C LYS A 24 -8.30 7.20 5.82
N TYR A 25 -7.44 7.13 4.79
CA TYR A 25 -5.98 7.14 4.96
C TYR A 25 -5.45 8.44 5.57
N CYS A 26 -5.82 9.60 5.00
CA CYS A 26 -5.34 10.90 5.46
C CYS A 26 -6.49 11.90 5.56
N PRO A 27 -6.70 12.56 6.73
CA PRO A 27 -7.66 13.64 6.86
C PRO A 27 -7.36 14.79 5.90
N LEU A 28 -8.38 15.24 5.17
CA LEU A 28 -8.23 16.31 4.18
C LEU A 28 -7.63 17.61 4.75
N LYS A 29 -7.88 17.90 6.04
CA LYS A 29 -7.30 19.05 6.74
C LYS A 29 -5.77 19.02 6.71
N LEU A 30 -5.15 17.84 6.84
CA LEU A 30 -3.69 17.70 6.81
C LEU A 30 -3.12 17.89 5.40
N LEU A 31 -3.92 17.76 4.34
CA LEU A 31 -3.48 18.05 2.98
C LEU A 31 -3.70 19.51 2.58
N LYS A 32 -4.64 20.20 3.25
CA LYS A 32 -4.99 21.60 2.94
C LYS A 32 -4.36 22.64 3.86
N ASP A 33 -3.88 22.24 5.03
CA ASP A 33 -3.26 23.15 5.99
C ASP A 33 -1.91 23.65 5.44
N ALA A 34 -1.77 24.97 5.30
CA ALA A 34 -0.55 25.61 4.82
C ALA A 34 0.67 25.35 5.74
N LYS A 35 0.43 24.98 7.01
CA LYS A 35 1.48 24.58 7.96
C LYS A 35 1.76 23.08 7.95
N SER A 36 1.06 22.31 7.13
CA SER A 36 1.25 20.86 7.04
C SER A 36 2.59 20.51 6.40
N ASN A 37 3.20 19.43 6.90
CA ASN A 37 4.38 18.85 6.28
C ASN A 37 4.06 17.85 5.15
N TYR A 38 2.78 17.50 4.96
CA TYR A 38 2.37 16.45 4.02
C TYR A 38 2.19 16.92 2.58
N LEU A 39 1.94 18.22 2.37
CA LEU A 39 1.85 18.85 1.05
C LEU A 39 2.74 20.09 1.04
N LYS A 40 3.75 20.11 0.17
CA LYS A 40 4.66 21.26 0.00
C LYS A 40 4.76 21.59 -1.47
N ASP A 41 4.55 22.86 -1.84
CA ASP A 41 4.61 23.35 -3.22
C ASP A 41 3.72 22.56 -4.20
N GLY A 42 2.55 22.10 -3.74
CA GLY A 42 1.63 21.26 -4.53
C GLY A 42 2.08 19.81 -4.70
N ILE A 43 3.18 19.39 -4.07
CA ILE A 43 3.78 18.06 -4.16
C ILE A 43 3.61 17.31 -2.83
N PHE A 44 3.29 16.02 -2.92
CA PHE A 44 3.29 15.09 -1.81
C PHE A 44 3.95 13.77 -2.22
N PHE A 45 4.38 12.98 -1.23
CA PHE A 45 5.02 11.69 -1.45
C PHE A 45 4.22 10.58 -0.78
N ILE A 46 4.08 9.45 -1.47
CA ILE A 46 3.52 8.21 -0.89
C ILE A 46 4.66 7.21 -0.81
N ARG A 47 4.83 6.59 0.37
CA ARG A 47 5.77 5.50 0.57
C ARG A 47 5.00 4.22 0.89
N ILE A 48 5.14 3.22 0.03
CA ILE A 48 4.54 1.89 0.22
C ILE A 48 5.65 0.96 0.69
N PHE A 49 5.42 0.28 1.82
CA PHE A 49 6.31 -0.76 2.32
C PHE A 49 5.65 -2.11 2.10
N ILE A 50 6.37 -3.01 1.43
CA ILE A 50 5.99 -4.41 1.29
C ILE A 50 6.97 -5.19 2.15
N ASP A 51 6.43 -5.80 3.19
CA ASP A 51 7.22 -6.66 4.06
C ASP A 51 7.27 -8.08 3.49
N PHE A 52 8.47 -8.53 3.14
CA PHE A 52 8.72 -9.88 2.67
C PHE A 52 9.11 -10.84 3.82
N MET A 53 9.08 -10.39 5.08
CA MET A 53 9.51 -11.13 6.26
C MET A 53 8.57 -12.31 6.60
N ASN A 54 8.69 -13.40 5.84
CA ASN A 54 8.66 -14.78 6.32
C ASN A 54 9.04 -15.81 5.24
N THR A 55 9.90 -15.46 4.27
CA THR A 55 10.48 -16.47 3.36
C THR A 55 11.75 -17.03 3.99
N GLY A 56 11.62 -17.73 5.11
CA GLY A 56 12.68 -18.59 5.65
C GLY A 56 13.11 -19.69 4.66
N SER A 57 12.38 -19.85 3.56
CA SER A 57 12.80 -20.57 2.36
C SER A 57 13.13 -19.57 1.25
N SER A 58 14.40 -19.53 0.82
CA SER A 58 14.76 -18.94 -0.47
C SER A 58 13.89 -19.58 -1.57
N PRO A 59 13.04 -18.84 -2.29
CA PRO A 59 12.25 -19.41 -3.37
C PRO A 59 13.08 -19.65 -4.65
N PHE A 60 14.40 -19.37 -4.61
CA PHE A 60 15.30 -19.43 -5.77
C PHE A 60 16.54 -20.31 -5.56
N THR A 61 16.48 -21.32 -4.68
CA THR A 61 17.45 -22.44 -4.75
C THR A 61 17.02 -23.39 -5.87
N ARG A 62 17.95 -23.58 -6.82
CA ARG A 62 17.85 -24.29 -8.09
C ARG A 62 17.30 -25.71 -7.98
#